data_AF-A0A8B8DBC2-F1
#
_entry.id   AF-A0A8B8DBC2-F1
#
_cell.length_a   1.000
_cell.length_b   1.000
_cell.length_c   1.000
_cell.angle_alpha   90.00
_cell.angle_beta   90.00
_cell.angle_gamma   90.00
#
_symmetry.space_group_name_H-M   'P 1'
#
loop_
_entity.id
_entity.type
_entity.pdbx_description
1 polymer ?
#
loop_
_entity_poly.entity_id
_entity_poly.type
_entity_poly.pdbx_seq_one_letter_code
_entity_poly.pdbx_strand_id
1 'polypeptide(L)'
;MLINQYCRPTLQLRGEMQLIIISCLVAFAFGQHLSTHELQGLVDSAFQSLDVSPKDGLLEHDELAKLFDMRDTDSNGCLSRAEFAAHTGLDFIFKDPMYDQFDANHDGNLCKNEFVDAPFAAMNQNGDNQVTRHEFDHYYTQILHHLNQHHG
;
A
#
# COMPACT_ATOMS: atom_id res chain seq x y z
N MET A 1 32.13 -72.83 -28.79
CA MET A 1 31.94 -71.96 -27.61
C MET A 1 33.26 -71.24 -27.39
N LEU A 2 33.43 -70.04 -27.96
CA LEU A 2 34.69 -69.29 -27.94
C LEU A 2 34.50 -67.99 -27.16
N ILE A 3 35.18 -67.96 -26.03
CA ILE A 3 35.57 -66.82 -25.21
C ILE A 3 36.22 -65.75 -26.11
N ASN A 4 35.65 -64.54 -26.10
CA ASN A 4 36.27 -63.37 -26.72
C ASN A 4 36.29 -62.22 -25.71
N GLN A 5 37.42 -61.53 -25.73
CA GLN A 5 37.99 -60.74 -24.67
C GLN A 5 38.11 -59.30 -25.16
N TYR A 6 37.37 -58.35 -24.58
CA TYR A 6 37.61 -56.93 -24.84
C TYR A 6 37.34 -56.06 -23.61
N CYS A 7 38.46 -55.74 -22.95
CA CYS A 7 38.93 -54.39 -22.58
C CYS A 7 37.86 -53.30 -22.28
N ARG A 8 37.89 -52.78 -21.04
CA ARG A 8 37.31 -51.47 -20.70
C ARG A 8 38.08 -50.34 -21.40
N PRO A 9 37.40 -49.23 -21.68
CA PRO A 9 37.84 -47.98 -21.07
C PRO A 9 36.68 -47.22 -20.39
N THR A 10 36.94 -46.87 -19.13
CA THR A 10 36.58 -45.60 -18.46
C THR A 10 35.44 -44.78 -19.09
N LEU A 11 34.21 -45.01 -18.61
CA LEU A 11 33.11 -44.05 -18.78
C LEU A 11 33.37 -42.87 -17.82
N GLN A 12 33.79 -41.74 -18.37
CA GLN A 12 33.83 -40.46 -17.68
C GLN A 12 32.43 -40.16 -17.12
N LEU A 13 32.32 -40.10 -15.79
CA LEU A 13 31.21 -39.46 -15.10
C LEU A 13 31.30 -37.97 -15.38
N ARG A 14 30.50 -37.48 -16.33
CA ARG A 14 30.24 -36.05 -16.53
C ARG A 14 28.88 -35.75 -15.92
N GLY A 15 28.91 -34.98 -14.83
CA GLY A 15 27.73 -34.57 -14.08
C GLY A 15 26.82 -33.61 -14.87
N GLU A 16 25.87 -33.04 -14.13
CA GLU A 16 24.99 -31.94 -14.53
C GLU A 16 23.68 -32.34 -15.26
N MET A 17 22.85 -33.21 -14.68
CA MET A 17 21.48 -33.44 -15.17
C MET A 17 20.39 -33.41 -14.08
N GLN A 18 20.70 -33.00 -12.84
CA GLN A 18 19.71 -32.89 -11.75
C GLN A 18 19.38 -31.45 -11.33
N LEU A 19 20.04 -30.43 -11.88
CA LEU A 19 19.87 -29.03 -11.45
C LEU A 19 18.84 -28.21 -12.25
N ILE A 20 18.32 -28.72 -13.36
CA ILE A 20 17.43 -27.93 -14.24
C ILE A 20 15.98 -27.89 -13.73
N ILE A 21 15.54 -28.90 -12.96
CA ILE A 21 14.17 -28.93 -12.43
C ILE A 21 13.97 -27.89 -11.30
N ILE A 22 15.04 -27.52 -10.59
CA ILE A 22 14.97 -26.53 -9.50
C ILE A 22 14.96 -25.09 -10.04
N SER A 23 15.53 -24.83 -11.22
CA SER A 23 15.61 -23.45 -11.75
C SER A 23 14.26 -22.90 -12.22
N CYS A 24 13.30 -23.76 -12.58
CA CYS A 24 11.98 -23.30 -13.03
C CYS A 24 11.00 -23.01 -11.88
N LEU A 25 11.22 -23.53 -10.67
CA LEU A 25 10.33 -23.25 -9.52
C LEU A 25 10.63 -21.92 -8.82
N VAL A 26 11.83 -21.38 -8.98
CA VAL A 26 12.21 -20.08 -8.38
C VAL A 26 11.75 -18.89 -9.23
N ALA A 27 11.50 -19.08 -10.53
CA ALA A 27 11.05 -18.01 -11.42
C ALA A 27 9.55 -17.67 -11.31
N PHE A 28 8.74 -18.55 -10.69
CA PHE A 28 7.29 -18.32 -10.55
C PHE A 28 6.91 -17.48 -9.33
N ALA A 29 7.86 -17.22 -8.41
CA ALA A 29 7.60 -16.52 -7.15
C ALA A 29 7.97 -15.03 -7.17
N PHE A 30 8.43 -14.48 -8.31
CA PHE A 30 8.76 -13.05 -8.44
C PHE A 30 7.77 -12.29 -9.34
N GLY A 31 6.54 -12.81 -9.46
CA GLY A 31 5.49 -12.18 -10.25
C GLY A 31 4.72 -11.05 -9.54
N GLN A 32 5.01 -10.72 -8.28
CA GLN A 32 4.31 -9.70 -7.49
C GLN A 32 5.29 -8.99 -6.54
N HIS A 33 6.26 -8.26 -7.06
CA HIS A 33 6.99 -7.29 -6.24
C HIS A 33 6.90 -5.92 -6.91
N LEU A 34 5.65 -5.43 -7.03
CA LEU A 34 5.44 -3.99 -7.11
C LEU A 34 6.03 -3.44 -5.81
N SER A 35 7.18 -2.78 -5.95
CA SER A 35 8.09 -2.47 -4.86
C SER A 35 7.36 -1.82 -3.69
N THR A 36 7.26 -2.53 -2.57
CA THR A 36 6.75 -2.01 -1.29
C THR A 36 7.37 -0.65 -0.92
N HIS A 37 8.57 -0.39 -1.41
CA HIS A 37 9.32 0.85 -1.24
C HIS A 37 8.65 2.11 -1.84
N GLU A 38 7.91 2.02 -2.95
CA GLU A 38 7.26 3.20 -3.55
C GLU A 38 5.92 3.53 -2.87
N LEU A 39 5.16 2.50 -2.50
CA LEU A 39 3.92 2.65 -1.74
C LEU A 39 4.17 3.20 -0.34
N GLN A 40 5.27 2.80 0.31
CA GLN A 40 5.68 3.36 1.59
C GLN A 40 5.95 4.87 1.48
N GLY A 41 6.66 5.34 0.45
CA GLY A 41 6.92 6.78 0.28
C GLY A 41 5.65 7.64 0.13
N LEU A 42 4.60 7.08 -0.48
CA LEU A 42 3.28 7.72 -0.60
C LEU A 42 2.58 7.86 0.76
N VAL A 43 2.57 6.77 1.54
CA VAL A 43 2.00 6.75 2.89
C VAL A 43 2.76 7.70 3.82
N ASP A 44 4.08 7.74 3.73
CA ASP A 44 4.93 8.67 4.49
C ASP A 44 4.60 10.13 4.19
N SER A 45 4.42 10.46 2.91
CA SER A 45 4.05 11.82 2.47
C SER A 45 2.64 12.19 2.91
N ALA A 46 1.70 11.23 2.83
CA ALA A 46 0.34 11.42 3.31
C ALA A 46 0.32 11.67 4.82
N PHE A 47 1.04 10.86 5.61
CA PHE A 47 1.17 11.03 7.05
C PHE A 47 1.73 12.41 7.40
N GLN A 48 2.82 12.85 6.77
CA GLN A 48 3.40 14.18 6.98
C GLN A 48 2.47 15.34 6.59
N SER A 49 1.53 15.10 5.66
CA SER A 49 0.51 16.08 5.29
C SER A 49 -0.64 16.15 6.30
N LEU A 50 -0.80 15.12 7.13
CA LEU A 50 -1.83 14.98 8.15
C LEU A 50 -1.29 15.25 9.58
N ASP A 51 0.01 15.15 9.79
CA ASP A 51 0.70 15.51 11.05
C ASP A 51 1.20 16.96 10.90
N VAL A 52 0.32 17.93 11.21
CA VAL A 52 0.60 19.37 11.00
C VAL A 52 0.71 20.15 12.30
N SER A 53 -0.09 19.84 13.31
CA SER A 53 -0.06 20.55 14.59
C SER A 53 -0.87 19.83 15.68
N PRO A 54 -0.21 19.27 16.70
CA PRO A 54 1.26 19.17 16.87
C PRO A 54 1.91 18.21 15.87
N LYS A 55 3.14 18.49 15.44
CA LYS A 55 3.93 17.52 14.66
C LYS A 55 4.64 16.54 15.58
N ASP A 56 3.87 15.70 16.26
CA ASP A 56 4.39 14.76 17.25
C ASP A 56 4.39 13.30 16.75
N GLY A 57 3.93 13.06 15.53
CA GLY A 57 3.89 11.73 14.94
C GLY A 57 2.71 10.89 15.44
N LEU A 58 1.70 11.53 16.03
CA LEU A 58 0.41 10.95 16.37
C LEU A 58 -0.68 11.74 15.66
N LEU A 59 -1.68 11.04 15.11
CA LEU A 59 -2.84 11.70 14.53
C LEU A 59 -4.01 11.59 15.50
N GLU A 60 -4.43 12.72 16.04
CA GLU A 60 -5.61 12.81 16.89
C GLU A 60 -6.85 13.21 16.08
N HIS A 61 -8.04 12.88 16.57
CA HIS A 61 -9.31 13.26 15.93
C HIS A 61 -9.42 14.78 15.73
N ASP A 62 -9.08 15.54 16.78
CA ASP A 62 -9.11 17.01 16.75
C ASP A 62 -8.10 17.60 15.74
N GLU A 63 -6.99 16.91 15.51
CA GLU A 63 -6.00 17.33 14.52
C GLU A 63 -6.51 17.10 13.09
N LEU A 64 -7.05 15.91 12.81
CA LEU A 64 -7.67 15.61 11.52
C LEU A 64 -8.84 16.55 11.23
N ALA A 65 -9.63 16.91 12.25
CA ALA A 65 -10.69 17.90 12.13
C ALA A 65 -10.17 19.30 11.77
N LYS A 66 -9.12 19.78 12.44
CA LYS A 66 -8.50 21.08 12.08
C LYS A 66 -7.91 21.06 10.68
N LEU A 67 -7.32 19.94 10.29
CA LEU A 67 -6.79 19.75 8.95
C LEU A 67 -7.86 19.79 7.88
N PHE A 68 -8.98 19.11 8.14
CA PHE A 68 -10.14 19.17 7.30
C PHE A 68 -10.58 20.62 7.11
N ASP A 69 -10.76 21.37 8.20
CA ASP A 69 -11.16 22.77 8.17
C ASP A 69 -10.13 23.66 7.42
N MET A 70 -8.83 23.30 7.45
CA MET A 70 -7.79 24.01 6.68
C MET A 70 -7.80 23.69 5.19
N ARG A 71 -8.29 22.50 4.79
CA ARG A 71 -8.36 22.05 3.38
C ARG A 71 -9.70 22.45 2.74
N ASP A 72 -10.75 22.55 3.55
CA ASP A 72 -12.09 23.00 3.18
C ASP A 72 -12.07 24.53 2.95
N THR A 73 -11.65 24.92 1.75
CA THR A 73 -11.32 26.30 1.42
C THR A 73 -12.58 27.14 1.26
N ASP A 74 -13.67 26.53 0.79
CA ASP A 74 -14.97 27.18 0.69
C ASP A 74 -15.81 27.06 1.98
N SER A 75 -15.31 26.30 2.98
CA SER A 75 -15.93 26.09 4.29
C SER A 75 -17.35 25.53 4.18
N ASN A 76 -17.57 24.66 3.19
CA ASN A 76 -18.87 24.05 2.93
C ASN A 76 -19.12 22.79 3.81
N GLY A 77 -18.10 22.31 4.53
CA GLY A 77 -18.15 21.14 5.39
C GLY A 77 -17.82 19.81 4.68
N CYS A 78 -17.39 19.85 3.41
CA CYS A 78 -17.04 18.70 2.57
C CYS A 78 -15.91 19.03 1.58
N LEU A 79 -14.91 18.15 1.48
CA LEU A 79 -13.81 18.30 0.54
C LEU A 79 -14.23 17.82 -0.85
N SER A 80 -14.30 18.76 -1.78
CA SER A 80 -14.44 18.43 -3.19
C SER A 80 -13.22 17.68 -3.71
N ARG A 81 -13.36 16.96 -4.83
CA ARG A 81 -12.22 16.32 -5.52
C ARG A 81 -11.06 17.29 -5.79
N ALA A 82 -11.35 18.55 -6.05
CA ALA A 82 -10.33 19.57 -6.33
C ALA A 82 -9.56 19.95 -5.06
N GLU A 83 -10.23 20.15 -3.94
CA GLU A 83 -9.61 20.47 -2.65
C GLU A 83 -8.82 19.28 -2.12
N PHE A 84 -9.38 18.08 -2.20
CA PHE A 84 -8.65 16.85 -1.88
C PHE A 84 -7.40 16.72 -2.76
N ALA A 85 -7.51 16.91 -4.07
CA ALA A 85 -6.35 16.82 -4.98
C ALA A 85 -5.27 17.89 -4.72
N ALA A 86 -5.68 19.09 -4.31
CA ALA A 86 -4.75 20.18 -4.04
C ALA A 86 -3.93 19.95 -2.77
N HIS A 87 -4.50 19.25 -1.78
CA HIS A 87 -3.91 19.06 -0.47
C HIS A 87 -3.37 17.65 -0.19
N THR A 88 -3.75 16.67 -1.01
CA THR A 88 -3.29 15.29 -0.87
C THR A 88 -2.13 15.10 -1.84
N GLY A 89 -0.90 15.08 -1.31
CA GLY A 89 0.32 14.86 -2.08
C GLY A 89 0.47 13.43 -2.64
N LEU A 90 -0.64 12.69 -2.76
CA LEU A 90 -0.68 11.39 -3.40
C LEU A 90 -0.48 11.57 -4.91
N ASP A 91 0.27 10.64 -5.49
CA ASP A 91 0.46 10.62 -6.94
C ASP A 91 -0.91 10.46 -7.65
N PHE A 92 -1.02 11.05 -8.84
CA PHE A 92 -2.25 11.11 -9.63
C PHE A 92 -2.92 9.74 -9.80
N ILE A 93 -2.11 8.67 -9.85
CA ILE A 93 -2.55 7.29 -10.04
C ILE A 93 -3.45 6.79 -8.90
N PHE A 94 -3.12 7.11 -7.64
CA PHE A 94 -3.87 6.63 -6.48
C PHE A 94 -4.87 7.65 -5.95
N LYS A 95 -4.77 8.91 -6.39
CA LYS A 95 -5.61 10.02 -5.92
C LYS A 95 -7.10 9.76 -6.13
N ASP A 96 -7.50 9.43 -7.36
CA ASP A 96 -8.90 9.20 -7.71
C ASP A 96 -9.48 7.94 -7.01
N PRO A 97 -8.82 6.76 -7.07
CA PRO A 97 -9.35 5.57 -6.38
C PRO A 97 -9.31 5.71 -4.84
N MET A 98 -8.38 6.47 -4.27
CA MET A 98 -8.40 6.80 -2.84
C MET A 98 -9.59 7.69 -2.50
N TYR A 99 -9.86 8.71 -3.30
CA TYR A 99 -11.01 9.58 -3.12
C TYR A 99 -12.31 8.76 -3.11
N ASP A 100 -12.49 7.93 -4.14
CA ASP A 100 -13.68 7.08 -4.28
C ASP A 100 -13.79 6.03 -3.16
N GLN A 101 -12.66 5.59 -2.60
CA GLN A 101 -12.63 4.67 -1.47
C GLN A 101 -13.07 5.34 -0.14
N PHE A 102 -12.81 6.64 0.02
CA PHE A 102 -13.27 7.41 1.18
C PHE A 102 -14.70 7.94 0.99
N ASP A 103 -15.13 8.19 -0.24
CA ASP A 103 -16.47 8.67 -0.62
C ASP A 103 -17.48 7.51 -0.55
N ALA A 104 -17.82 7.10 0.66
CA ALA A 104 -18.67 5.94 0.91
C ALA A 104 -20.09 6.13 0.34
N ASN A 105 -20.61 7.36 0.40
CA ASN A 105 -21.94 7.69 -0.11
C ASN A 105 -21.96 7.95 -1.63
N HIS A 106 -20.79 8.08 -2.27
CA HIS A 106 -20.60 8.36 -3.69
C HIS A 106 -21.30 9.64 -4.16
N ASP A 107 -21.39 10.65 -3.29
CA ASP A 107 -21.99 11.94 -3.59
C ASP A 107 -21.00 12.91 -4.27
N GLY A 108 -19.72 12.52 -4.35
CA GLY A 108 -18.65 13.28 -4.97
C GLY A 108 -18.05 14.34 -4.05
N ASN A 109 -18.34 14.32 -2.76
CA ASN A 109 -17.76 15.18 -1.72
C ASN A 109 -17.35 14.35 -0.51
N LEU A 110 -16.15 14.58 0.02
CA LEU A 110 -15.69 13.93 1.24
C LEU A 110 -16.05 14.80 2.43
N CYS A 111 -17.20 14.55 3.04
CA CYS A 111 -17.61 15.27 4.23
C CYS A 111 -16.80 14.85 5.47
N LYS A 112 -16.87 15.64 6.54
CA LYS A 112 -16.07 15.42 7.76
C LYS A 112 -16.19 13.99 8.34
N ASN A 113 -17.38 13.41 8.28
CA ASN A 113 -17.63 12.02 8.67
C ASN A 113 -16.85 11.00 7.83
N GLU A 114 -16.67 11.25 6.54
CA GLU A 114 -15.99 10.36 5.59
C GLU A 114 -14.48 10.56 5.56
N PHE A 115 -14.00 11.79 5.78
CA PHE A 115 -12.57 12.10 5.79
C PHE A 115 -11.93 11.96 7.19
N VAL A 116 -12.66 12.29 8.26
CA VAL A 116 -12.16 12.29 9.63
C VAL A 116 -12.68 11.10 10.41
N ASP A 117 -13.99 11.02 10.64
CA ASP A 117 -14.56 10.08 11.63
C ASP A 117 -14.39 8.62 11.21
N ALA A 118 -14.73 8.27 9.96
CA ALA A 118 -14.66 6.89 9.48
C ALA A 118 -13.21 6.36 9.38
N PRO A 119 -12.24 7.08 8.78
CA PRO A 119 -10.86 6.63 8.74
C PRO A 119 -10.23 6.59 10.12
N PHE A 120 -10.48 7.60 10.97
CA PHE A 120 -9.96 7.62 12.34
C PHE A 120 -10.45 6.41 13.14
N ALA A 121 -11.75 6.11 13.09
CA ALA A 121 -12.32 4.94 13.76
C ALA A 121 -11.76 3.61 13.20
N ALA A 122 -11.43 3.56 11.91
CA ALA A 122 -10.83 2.37 11.29
C ALA A 122 -9.35 2.18 11.64
N MET A 123 -8.61 3.27 11.84
CA MET A 123 -7.20 3.28 12.23
C MET A 123 -7.00 3.04 13.74
N ASN A 124 -7.78 3.73 14.59
CA ASN A 124 -7.73 3.67 16.05
C ASN A 124 -8.42 2.39 16.58
N GLN A 125 -7.85 1.24 16.25
CA GLN A 125 -8.40 -0.07 16.65
C GLN A 125 -8.18 -0.36 18.14
N ASN A 126 -7.18 0.27 18.75
CA ASN A 126 -6.86 0.11 20.17
C ASN A 126 -7.76 0.98 21.08
N GLY A 127 -8.45 1.98 20.52
CA GLY A 127 -9.38 2.85 21.22
C GLY A 127 -8.73 3.88 22.15
N ASP A 128 -7.46 4.24 21.93
CA ASP A 128 -6.71 5.19 22.78
C ASP A 128 -6.84 6.66 22.33
N ASN A 129 -7.66 6.91 21.30
CA ASN A 129 -7.90 8.21 20.67
C ASN A 129 -6.67 8.83 20.00
N GLN A 130 -5.65 8.03 19.71
CA GLN A 130 -4.45 8.45 19.00
C GLN A 130 -4.18 7.43 17.90
N VAL A 131 -3.90 7.89 16.69
CA VAL A 131 -3.46 7.02 15.60
C VAL A 131 -1.95 7.15 15.49
N THR A 132 -1.26 6.09 15.86
CA THR A 132 0.19 6.01 15.70
C THR A 132 0.56 5.84 14.23
N ARG A 133 1.82 6.16 13.90
CA ARG A 133 2.38 5.87 12.57
C ARG A 133 2.18 4.41 12.14
N HIS A 134 2.28 3.47 13.07
CA HIS A 134 2.10 2.05 12.76
C HIS A 134 0.66 1.73 12.34
N GLU A 135 -0.33 2.28 13.05
CA GLU A 135 -1.75 2.09 12.72
C GLU A 135 -2.12 2.74 11.40
N PHE A 136 -1.59 3.95 11.14
CA PHE A 136 -1.74 4.63 9.87
C PHE A 136 -1.15 3.79 8.71
N ASP A 137 0.09 3.34 8.84
CA ASP A 137 0.78 2.55 7.82
C ASP A 137 0.02 1.25 7.52
N HIS A 138 -0.43 0.56 8.58
CA HIS A 138 -1.19 -0.68 8.43
C HIS A 138 -2.50 -0.44 7.67
N TYR A 139 -3.27 0.58 8.07
CA TYR A 139 -4.54 0.91 7.42
C TYR A 139 -4.37 1.31 5.95
N TYR A 140 -3.46 2.25 5.64
CA TYR A 140 -3.25 2.69 4.27
C TYR A 140 -2.64 1.62 3.39
N THR A 141 -1.73 0.79 3.92
CA THR A 141 -1.19 -0.35 3.16
C THR A 141 -2.29 -1.33 2.80
N GLN A 142 -3.24 -1.61 3.71
CA GLN A 142 -4.38 -2.46 3.41
C GLN A 142 -5.26 -1.87 2.30
N ILE A 143 -5.55 -0.57 2.34
CA ILE A 143 -6.34 0.07 1.29
C ILE A 143 -5.60 0.06 -0.05
N LEU A 144 -4.35 0.51 -0.09
CA LEU A 144 -3.54 0.53 -1.32
C LEU A 144 -3.39 -0.87 -1.90
N HIS A 145 -3.25 -1.89 -1.04
CA HIS A 145 -3.23 -3.28 -1.47
C HIS A 145 -4.57 -3.69 -2.11
N HIS A 146 -5.71 -3.36 -1.49
CA HIS A 146 -7.03 -3.63 -2.08
C HIS A 146 -7.23 -2.90 -3.41
N LEU A 147 -6.84 -1.62 -3.51
CA LEU A 147 -6.93 -0.85 -4.74
C LEU A 147 -6.06 -1.47 -5.84
N ASN A 148 -4.82 -1.83 -5.54
CA ASN A 148 -3.91 -2.46 -6.51
C ASN A 148 -4.42 -3.84 -6.97
N GLN A 149 -5.15 -4.58 -6.12
CA GLN A 149 -5.74 -5.87 -6.50
C GLN A 149 -7.01 -5.75 -7.38
N HIS A 150 -7.75 -4.65 -7.30
CA HIS A 150 -8.94 -4.43 -8.12
C HIS A 150 -8.66 -3.82 -9.51
N HIS A 151 -7.41 -3.43 -9.80
CA HIS A 151 -6.97 -2.88 -11.09
C HIS A 151 -6.20 -3.88 -11.99
N GLY A 152 -6.47 -5.18 -11.84
CA GLY A 152 -5.96 -6.26 -12.71
C GLY A 152 -6.92 -6.65 -13.84
#